data_AF-A0A382QND2-F1
#
_entry.id   AF-A0A382QND2-F1
#
_cell.length_a   1.000
_cell.length_b   1.000
_cell.length_c   1.000
_cell.angle_alpha   90.00
_cell.angle_beta   90.00
_cell.angle_gamma   90.00
#
_symmetry.space_group_name_H-M   'P 1'
#
loop_
_entity.id
_entity.type
_entity.pdbx_description
1 polymer ?
#
loop_
_entity_poly.entity_id
_entity_poly.type
_entity_poly.pdbx_seq_one_letter_code
_entity_poly.pdbx_strand_id
1 'polypeptide(L)'
;MKNFMFKKLTFFKCIGIVILLMILNFESLDAEYLSRSRPEPELRERIHKILRKALREEYIDVSVVLHSFLDNEPIKKDSDLVPGVKIATEDKDVQTILNYRTIILTVNKSVDLDQIEQRVRSEVSELKSQDRFEQSVVLEKLKIERPDFSSKLVEYV
;
A
#
# COMPACT_ATOMS: atom_id res chain seq x y z
N MET A 1 1.69 -28.90 58.94
CA MET A 1 1.42 -27.67 58.15
C MET A 1 2.63 -27.11 57.38
N LYS A 2 3.88 -27.17 57.89
CA LYS A 2 5.06 -26.59 57.21
C LYS A 2 5.34 -27.14 55.78
N ASN A 3 5.16 -28.44 55.55
CA ASN A 3 5.40 -29.07 54.24
C ASN A 3 4.41 -28.63 53.14
N PHE A 4 3.18 -28.25 53.52
CA PHE A 4 2.16 -27.79 52.56
C PHE A 4 2.47 -26.37 52.07
N MET A 5 2.92 -25.50 52.98
CA MET A 5 3.30 -24.13 52.66
C MET A 5 4.60 -24.08 51.84
N PHE A 6 5.57 -24.96 52.14
CA PHE A 6 6.79 -25.12 51.33
C PHE A 6 6.48 -25.59 49.91
N LYS A 7 5.57 -26.57 49.73
CA LYS A 7 5.13 -27.03 48.39
C LYS A 7 4.43 -25.94 47.57
N LYS A 8 3.61 -25.10 48.20
CA LYS A 8 3.00 -23.94 47.52
C LYS A 8 4.07 -22.94 47.08
N LEU A 9 5.03 -22.62 47.94
CA LEU A 9 6.08 -21.65 47.63
C LEU A 9 6.99 -22.13 46.48
N THR A 10 7.33 -23.42 46.46
CA THR A 10 8.08 -24.01 45.33
C THR A 10 7.27 -24.03 44.05
N PHE A 11 5.96 -24.31 44.13
CA PHE A 11 5.06 -24.32 42.97
C PHE A 11 4.93 -22.93 42.32
N PHE A 12 4.75 -21.87 43.14
CA PHE A 12 4.69 -20.49 42.62
C PHE A 12 6.03 -20.04 42.00
N LYS A 13 7.17 -20.47 42.57
CA LYS A 13 8.49 -20.21 41.97
C LYS A 13 8.65 -20.90 40.62
N CYS A 14 8.22 -22.17 40.50
CA CYS A 14 8.24 -22.89 39.24
C CYS A 14 7.37 -22.22 38.17
N ILE A 15 6.17 -21.74 38.53
CA ILE A 15 5.31 -20.99 37.59
C ILE A 15 5.99 -19.70 37.12
N GLY A 16 6.59 -18.94 38.04
CA GLY A 16 7.32 -17.72 37.69
C GLY A 16 8.47 -17.99 36.71
N ILE A 17 9.18 -19.11 36.88
CA ILE A 17 10.27 -19.53 35.98
C ILE A 17 9.71 -19.92 34.60
N VAL A 18 8.58 -20.63 34.53
CA VAL A 18 7.94 -21.00 33.26
C VAL A 18 7.46 -19.77 32.51
N ILE A 19 6.87 -18.80 33.20
CA ILE A 19 6.43 -17.53 32.58
C ILE A 19 7.64 -16.72 32.10
N LEU A 20 8.72 -16.66 32.89
CA LEU A 20 9.95 -15.97 32.49
C LEU A 20 10.59 -16.64 31.25
N LEU A 21 10.60 -17.98 31.21
CA LEU A 21 11.07 -18.73 30.04
C LEU A 21 10.19 -18.47 28.82
N MET A 22 8.86 -18.41 28.97
CA MET A 22 7.95 -18.05 27.87
C MET A 22 8.24 -16.65 27.33
N ILE A 23 8.50 -15.67 28.19
CA ILE A 23 8.83 -14.28 27.77
C ILE A 23 10.20 -14.20 27.10
N LEU A 24 11.20 -14.96 27.55
CA LEU A 24 12.54 -14.99 26.96
C LEU A 24 12.59 -15.71 25.61
N ASN A 25 11.67 -16.64 25.35
CA ASN A 25 11.53 -17.36 24.07
C ASN A 25 10.51 -16.70 23.14
N PHE A 26 10.01 -15.49 23.47
CA PHE A 26 9.21 -14.70 22.55
C PHE A 26 10.16 -14.12 21.49
N GLU A 27 10.42 -14.90 20.44
CA GLU A 27 10.98 -14.34 19.21
C GLU A 27 9.93 -13.38 18.65
N SER A 28 10.24 -12.08 18.65
CA SER A 28 9.50 -11.12 17.84
C SER A 28 9.73 -11.52 16.38
N LEU A 29 8.67 -12.05 15.75
CA LEU A 29 8.62 -12.16 14.30
C LEU A 29 8.62 -10.72 13.76
N ASP A 30 9.80 -10.18 13.53
CA ASP A 30 9.95 -8.90 12.86
C ASP A 30 9.54 -9.13 11.40
N ALA A 31 8.34 -8.64 11.06
CA ALA A 31 7.84 -8.67 9.70
C ALA A 31 8.74 -7.77 8.83
N GLU A 32 9.71 -8.37 8.16
CA GLU A 32 10.51 -7.67 7.16
C GLU A 32 9.66 -7.52 5.89
N TYR A 33 9.04 -6.35 5.73
CA TYR A 33 8.25 -6.01 4.56
C TYR A 33 9.12 -5.28 3.53
N LEU A 34 9.10 -5.76 2.28
CA LEU A 34 9.72 -5.05 1.17
C LEU A 34 8.63 -4.50 0.25
N SER A 35 8.48 -3.17 0.23
CA SER A 35 7.54 -2.47 -0.64
C SER A 35 8.26 -1.84 -1.83
N ARG A 36 7.73 -2.07 -3.03
CA ARG A 36 8.18 -1.40 -4.26
C ARG A 36 6.99 -0.77 -4.96
N SER A 37 7.16 0.47 -5.42
CA SER A 37 6.16 1.20 -6.19
C SER A 37 6.69 1.51 -7.58
N ARG A 38 5.92 1.21 -8.63
CA ARG A 38 6.31 1.42 -10.02
C ARG A 38 5.20 2.13 -10.80
N PRO A 39 5.49 3.21 -11.55
CA PRO A 39 4.51 3.81 -12.45
C PRO A 39 4.23 2.90 -13.65
N GLU A 40 2.98 2.84 -14.09
CA GLU A 40 2.56 2.09 -15.30
C GLU A 40 2.09 3.03 -16.42
N PRO A 41 3.01 3.55 -17.25
CA PRO A 41 2.69 4.61 -18.22
C PRO A 41 1.73 4.17 -19.32
N GLU A 42 1.80 2.91 -19.78
CA GLU A 42 0.92 2.39 -20.83
C GLU A 42 -0.53 2.25 -20.35
N LEU A 43 -0.72 1.81 -19.11
CA LEU A 43 -2.05 1.69 -18.49
C LEU A 43 -2.62 3.09 -18.20
N ARG A 44 -1.77 3.99 -17.68
CA ARG A 44 -2.09 5.39 -17.49
C ARG A 44 -2.58 6.06 -18.78
N GLU A 45 -1.92 5.85 -19.91
CA GLU A 45 -2.32 6.47 -21.18
C GLU A 45 -3.69 5.98 -21.67
N ARG A 46 -3.99 4.70 -21.48
CA ARG A 46 -5.30 4.13 -21.82
C ARG A 46 -6.40 4.71 -20.94
N ILE A 47 -6.18 4.73 -19.63
CA ILE A 47 -7.13 5.31 -18.67
C ILE A 47 -7.31 6.82 -18.93
N HIS A 48 -6.23 7.55 -19.24
CA HIS A 48 -6.27 8.96 -19.62
C HIS A 48 -7.21 9.20 -20.82
N LYS A 49 -7.12 8.39 -21.88
CA LYS A 49 -7.99 8.53 -23.07
C LYS A 49 -9.47 8.35 -22.75
N ILE A 50 -9.80 7.43 -21.84
CA ILE A 50 -11.18 7.17 -21.40
C ILE A 50 -11.69 8.35 -20.57
N LEU A 51 -10.95 8.73 -19.54
CA LEU A 51 -11.34 9.79 -18.62
C LEU A 51 -11.46 11.15 -19.30
N ARG A 52 -10.55 11.46 -20.23
CA ARG A 52 -10.59 12.70 -21.02
C ARG A 52 -11.86 12.81 -21.87
N LYS A 53 -12.38 11.69 -22.40
CA LYS A 53 -13.66 11.66 -23.14
C LYS A 53 -14.86 11.79 -22.21
N ALA A 54 -14.80 11.11 -21.06
CA ALA A 54 -15.88 11.03 -20.09
C ALA A 54 -16.13 12.35 -19.34
N LEU A 55 -15.06 12.95 -18.81
CA LEU A 55 -15.12 14.07 -17.88
C LEU A 55 -14.79 15.43 -18.52
N ARG A 56 -14.20 15.43 -19.73
CA ARG A 56 -13.89 16.63 -20.54
C ARG A 56 -13.15 17.71 -19.74
N GLU A 57 -13.84 18.80 -19.37
CA GLU A 57 -13.29 19.94 -18.65
C GLU A 57 -13.00 19.63 -17.18
N GLU A 58 -13.69 18.63 -16.61
CA GLU A 58 -13.50 18.25 -15.22
C GLU A 58 -12.21 17.48 -14.98
N TYR A 59 -11.71 16.83 -16.04
CA TYR A 59 -10.50 16.02 -16.02
C TYR A 59 -9.22 16.87 -16.07
N ILE A 60 -8.26 16.56 -15.20
CA ILE A 60 -6.91 17.15 -15.22
C ILE A 60 -5.89 16.11 -15.64
N ASP A 61 -5.73 15.04 -14.86
CA ASP A 61 -4.77 13.96 -15.13
C ASP A 61 -5.16 12.66 -14.41
N VAL A 62 -4.46 11.57 -14.73
CA VAL A 62 -4.52 10.31 -13.99
C VAL A 62 -3.12 9.79 -13.73
N SER A 63 -2.89 9.31 -12.50
CA SER A 63 -1.68 8.58 -12.12
C SER A 63 -2.03 7.12 -11.87
N VAL A 64 -1.15 6.22 -12.30
CA VAL A 64 -1.29 4.78 -12.07
C VAL A 64 0.02 4.24 -11.50
N VAL A 65 -0.06 3.71 -10.28
CA VAL A 65 1.09 3.19 -9.55
C VAL A 65 0.80 1.76 -9.14
N LEU A 66 1.65 0.83 -9.58
CA LEU A 66 1.66 -0.54 -9.11
C LEU A 66 2.45 -0.61 -7.79
N HIS A 67 1.82 -1.17 -6.77
CA HIS A 67 2.45 -1.46 -5.50
C HIS A 67 2.64 -2.97 -5.36
N SER A 68 3.86 -3.38 -5.01
CA SER A 68 4.24 -4.75 -4.72
C SER A 68 4.72 -4.86 -3.28
N PHE A 69 4.19 -5.83 -2.54
CA PHE A 69 4.52 -6.11 -1.15
C PHE A 69 4.97 -7.55 -1.02
N LEU A 70 6.12 -7.76 -0.38
CA LEU A 70 6.55 -9.08 0.05
C LEU A 70 6.16 -9.26 1.52
N ASP A 71 5.41 -10.33 1.77
CA ASP A 71 5.07 -10.80 3.12
C ASP A 71 5.75 -12.15 3.36
N ASN A 72 6.47 -12.25 4.48
CA ASN A 72 7.23 -13.42 4.90
C ASN A 72 6.44 -14.31 5.88
N GLU A 73 5.24 -13.92 6.30
CA GLU A 73 4.41 -14.77 7.16
C GLU A 73 3.52 -15.74 6.34
N PRO A 74 3.42 -17.02 6.73
CA PRO A 74 2.49 -17.96 6.11
C PRO A 74 1.04 -17.59 6.49
N ILE A 75 0.41 -16.74 5.68
CA ILE A 75 -1.00 -16.35 5.87
C ILE A 75 -1.90 -17.60 5.85
N LYS A 76 -2.52 -17.93 6.99
CA LYS A 76 -3.74 -18.75 7.02
C LYS A 76 -4.85 -17.94 6.34
N LYS A 77 -5.18 -18.31 5.10
CA LYS A 77 -6.08 -17.58 4.21
C LYS A 77 -7.55 -17.80 4.59
N ASP A 78 -8.12 -16.87 5.35
CA ASP A 78 -9.57 -16.68 5.47
C ASP A 78 -10.03 -15.25 5.12
N SER A 79 -9.16 -14.37 4.61
CA SER A 79 -9.56 -13.03 4.17
C SER A 79 -9.26 -12.80 2.69
N ASP A 80 -10.23 -12.17 2.02
CA ASP A 80 -10.26 -11.78 0.61
C ASP A 80 -8.89 -11.63 -0.05
N LEU A 81 -8.63 -12.60 -0.93
CA LEU A 81 -7.36 -12.86 -1.57
C LEU A 81 -6.88 -11.65 -2.36
N VAL A 82 -5.97 -10.86 -1.77
CA VAL A 82 -5.04 -10.08 -2.58
C VAL A 82 -4.20 -11.11 -3.36
N PRO A 83 -4.26 -11.14 -4.70
CA PRO A 83 -3.64 -12.21 -5.46
C PRO A 83 -2.15 -12.00 -5.44
N GLY A 84 -1.49 -12.85 -4.67
CA GLY A 84 -0.04 -12.92 -4.63
C GLY A 84 0.55 -14.14 -5.27
N VAL A 85 1.72 -13.95 -5.87
CA VAL A 85 2.55 -15.02 -6.42
C VAL A 85 3.35 -15.60 -5.25
N LYS A 86 3.25 -16.91 -5.06
CA LYS A 86 4.08 -17.65 -4.09
C LYS A 86 5.46 -17.84 -4.69
N ILE A 87 6.51 -17.32 -4.04
CA ILE A 87 7.89 -17.64 -4.39
C ILE A 87 8.39 -18.68 -3.39
N ALA A 88 8.88 -19.81 -3.90
CA ALA A 88 9.65 -20.75 -3.11
C ALA A 88 11.12 -20.32 -3.16
N THR A 89 11.73 -20.14 -2.00
CA THR A 89 13.17 -19.88 -1.84
C THR A 89 13.76 -21.04 -1.05
N GLU A 90 15.04 -21.37 -1.30
CA GLU A 90 15.64 -22.64 -0.88
C GLU A 90 15.61 -22.91 0.64
N ASP A 91 15.50 -21.88 1.49
CA ASP A 91 15.68 -22.06 2.94
C ASP A 91 14.55 -21.63 3.89
N LYS A 92 13.52 -20.83 3.52
CA LYS A 92 12.41 -20.47 4.45
C LYS A 92 11.11 -20.11 3.73
N ASP A 93 10.04 -20.16 4.54
CA ASP A 93 8.60 -20.00 4.28
C ASP A 93 8.16 -19.25 3.01
N VAL A 94 7.06 -19.74 2.45
CA VAL A 94 6.41 -19.27 1.22
C VAL A 94 6.18 -17.76 1.27
N GLN A 95 7.01 -17.00 0.55
CA GLN A 95 6.85 -15.56 0.40
C GLN A 95 5.66 -15.29 -0.52
N THR A 96 4.68 -14.51 -0.08
CA THR A 96 3.55 -14.11 -0.90
C THR A 96 3.78 -12.69 -1.42
N ILE A 97 3.94 -12.51 -2.74
CA ILE A 97 4.03 -11.18 -3.34
C ILE A 97 2.63 -10.63 -3.57
N LEU A 98 2.14 -9.70 -2.76
CA LEU A 98 0.89 -9.00 -3.02
C LEU A 98 1.09 -7.87 -4.02
N ASN A 99 0.26 -7.82 -5.07
CA ASN A 99 0.31 -6.77 -6.08
C ASN A 99 -1.04 -6.08 -6.20
N TYR A 100 -1.09 -4.76 -6.06
CA TYR A 100 -2.28 -3.97 -6.37
C TYR A 100 -1.89 -2.63 -6.97
N ARG A 101 -2.79 -2.01 -7.73
CA ARG A 101 -2.57 -0.67 -8.29
C ARG A 101 -3.37 0.37 -7.54
N THR A 102 -2.83 1.58 -7.47
CA THR A 102 -3.57 2.78 -7.10
C THR A 102 -3.71 3.66 -8.33
N ILE A 103 -4.95 4.01 -8.66
CA ILE A 103 -5.33 4.82 -9.80
C ILE A 103 -5.89 6.14 -9.25
N ILE A 104 -5.07 7.18 -9.32
CA ILE A 104 -5.42 8.48 -8.75
C ILE A 104 -5.92 9.39 -9.86
N LEU A 105 -7.21 9.68 -9.84
CA LEU A 105 -7.87 10.62 -10.73
C LEU A 105 -7.69 12.05 -10.18
N THR A 106 -7.11 12.94 -10.98
CA THR A 106 -7.02 14.36 -10.65
C THR A 106 -8.08 15.13 -11.44
N VAL A 107 -8.96 15.84 -10.73
CA VAL A 107 -10.11 16.56 -11.30
C VAL A 107 -10.22 17.97 -10.73
N ASN A 108 -10.89 18.86 -11.46
CA ASN A 108 -11.15 20.24 -11.00
C ASN A 108 -12.33 20.31 -10.00
N LYS A 109 -13.18 19.29 -9.97
CA LYS A 109 -14.41 19.21 -9.21
C LYS A 109 -14.66 17.76 -8.84
N SER A 110 -15.23 17.52 -7.66
CA SER A 110 -15.61 16.17 -7.24
C SER A 110 -16.54 15.51 -8.25
N VAL A 111 -16.25 14.25 -8.58
CA VAL A 111 -17.05 13.41 -9.47
C VAL A 111 -17.52 12.15 -8.74
N ASP A 112 -18.48 11.43 -9.32
CA ASP A 112 -18.90 10.12 -8.83
C ASP A 112 -17.83 9.08 -9.19
N LEU A 113 -17.05 8.68 -8.18
CA LEU A 113 -15.92 7.77 -8.37
C LEU A 113 -16.38 6.36 -8.75
N ASP A 114 -17.54 5.91 -8.25
CA ASP A 114 -18.06 4.56 -8.52
C ASP A 114 -18.46 4.43 -10.00
N GLN A 115 -19.11 5.46 -10.55
CA GLN A 115 -19.43 5.50 -11.99
C GLN A 115 -18.18 5.51 -12.87
N ILE A 116 -17.16 6.28 -12.44
CA ILE A 116 -15.89 6.35 -13.16
C ILE A 116 -15.16 5.02 -13.12
N GLU A 117 -15.08 4.40 -11.95
CA GLU A 117 -14.48 3.08 -11.76
C GLU A 117 -15.15 2.03 -12.67
N GLN A 118 -16.49 1.96 -12.65
CA GLN A 118 -17.23 1.03 -13.52
C GLN A 118 -16.92 1.24 -15.00
N ARG A 119 -16.91 2.49 -15.46
CA ARG A 119 -16.58 2.81 -16.86
C ARG A 119 -15.16 2.39 -17.20
N VAL A 120 -14.17 2.77 -16.39
CA VAL A 120 -12.76 2.45 -16.67
C VAL A 120 -12.55 0.93 -16.66
N ARG A 121 -13.13 0.20 -15.69
CA ARG A 121 -13.07 -1.26 -15.64
C ARG A 121 -13.75 -1.95 -16.83
N SER A 122 -14.80 -1.35 -17.40
CA SER A 122 -15.48 -1.88 -18.59
C SER A 122 -14.63 -1.77 -19.87
N GLU A 123 -13.71 -0.80 -19.92
CA GLU A 123 -12.88 -0.52 -21.10
C GLU A 123 -11.43 -1.01 -20.95
N VAL A 124 -10.95 -1.28 -19.72
CA VAL A 124 -9.58 -1.69 -19.42
C VAL A 124 -9.59 -3.05 -18.73
N SER A 125 -9.40 -4.11 -19.52
CA SER A 125 -9.48 -5.50 -19.06
C SER A 125 -8.32 -5.91 -18.14
N GLU A 126 -7.21 -5.17 -18.14
CA GLU A 126 -6.07 -5.44 -17.27
C GLU A 126 -6.30 -5.07 -15.80
N LEU A 127 -7.36 -4.34 -15.49
CA LEU A 127 -7.69 -3.93 -14.13
C LEU A 127 -8.28 -5.09 -13.33
N LYS A 128 -7.77 -5.27 -12.12
CA LYS A 128 -8.20 -6.32 -11.18
C LYS A 128 -9.12 -5.72 -10.12
N SER A 129 -9.97 -6.54 -9.51
CA SER A 129 -10.88 -6.11 -8.44
C SER A 129 -10.16 -5.47 -7.24
N GLN A 130 -8.90 -5.82 -7.00
CA GLN A 130 -8.09 -5.22 -5.93
C GLN A 130 -7.54 -3.82 -6.26
N ASP A 131 -7.56 -3.41 -7.53
CA ASP A 131 -7.01 -2.12 -7.95
C ASP A 131 -7.90 -1.00 -7.39
N ARG A 132 -7.28 -0.02 -6.76
CA ARG A 132 -7.98 1.03 -6.01
C ARG A 132 -8.09 2.30 -6.83
N PHE A 133 -9.29 2.87 -6.85
CA PHE A 133 -9.55 4.18 -7.41
C PHE A 133 -9.59 5.22 -6.29
N GLU A 134 -8.88 6.32 -6.51
CA GLU A 134 -8.85 7.46 -5.61
C GLU A 134 -9.06 8.75 -6.41
N GLN A 135 -9.61 9.79 -5.78
CA GLN A 135 -9.76 11.10 -6.40
C GLN A 135 -8.99 12.19 -5.65
N SER A 136 -8.39 13.10 -6.41
CA SER A 136 -7.75 14.32 -5.93
C SER A 136 -8.40 15.52 -6.62
N VAL A 137 -9.05 16.38 -5.83
CA VAL A 137 -9.74 17.57 -6.35
C VAL A 137 -8.84 18.79 -6.21
N VAL A 138 -8.48 19.40 -7.35
CA VAL A 138 -7.66 20.62 -7.39
C VAL A 138 -8.58 21.83 -7.24
N LEU A 139 -8.64 22.37 -6.02
CA LEU A 139 -9.52 23.49 -5.66
C LEU A 139 -9.08 24.83 -6.28
N GLU A 140 -7.78 25.04 -6.47
CA GLU A 140 -7.23 26.27 -7.04
C GLU A 140 -6.17 25.96 -8.11
N LYS A 141 -6.25 26.62 -9.27
CA LYS A 141 -5.15 26.63 -10.25
C LYS A 141 -4.00 27.41 -9.62
N LEU A 142 -3.07 26.72 -8.95
CA LEU A 142 -1.82 27.33 -8.48
C LEU A 142 -1.13 27.99 -9.67
N LYS A 143 -1.19 29.33 -9.74
CA LYS A 143 -0.34 30.10 -10.64
C LYS A 143 1.08 29.95 -10.10
N ILE A 144 1.86 29.07 -10.72
CA ILE A 144 3.30 29.00 -10.44
C ILE A 144 3.90 30.26 -11.05
N GLU A 145 4.01 31.31 -10.26
CA GLU A 145 4.87 32.44 -10.60
C GLU A 145 6.30 31.93 -10.55
N ARG A 146 6.90 31.71 -11.72
CA ARG A 146 8.32 31.42 -11.82
C ARG A 146 9.03 32.76 -11.65
N PRO A 147 9.72 33.03 -10.51
CA PRO A 147 10.52 34.23 -10.42
C PRO A 147 11.56 34.20 -11.54
N ASP A 148 11.57 35.24 -12.37
CA ASP A 148 12.55 35.39 -13.43
C ASP A 148 13.91 35.76 -12.80
N PHE A 149 14.72 34.74 -12.55
CA PHE A 149 16.05 34.88 -11.98
C PHE A 149 17.03 35.59 -12.92
N SER A 150 16.67 35.88 -14.18
CA SER A 150 17.55 36.59 -15.11
C SER A 150 17.86 38.02 -14.65
N SER A 151 16.93 38.67 -13.95
CA SER A 151 17.10 40.03 -13.43
C SER A 151 18.10 40.13 -12.27
N LYS A 152 18.35 39.04 -11.52
CA LYS A 152 19.28 39.02 -10.37
C LYS A 152 20.74 38.80 -10.73
N LEU A 153 21.05 38.43 -11.97
CA LEU A 153 22.43 38.22 -12.43
C LEU A 153 23.14 39.52 -12.86
N VAL A 154 22.44 40.66 -12.87
CA VAL A 154 22.98 41.96 -13.34
C VAL A 154 23.64 42.77 -12.21
N GLU A 155 23.54 42.36 -10.95
CA GLU A 155 24.20 43.05 -9.82
C GLU A 155 25.63 42.54 -9.52
N TYR A 156 26.17 41.60 -10.30
CA TYR A 156 27.48 40.97 -10.06
C TYR A 156 28.48 41.10 -11.22
N VAL A 157 28.36 42.12 -12.07
CA VAL A 157 29.38 42.44 -13.09
C VAL A 157 29.85 43.88 -12.95
#